data_AF-A0A6V8EYM6-F1
#
_entry.id   AF-A0A6V8EYM6-F1
#
_cell.length_a   1.000
_cell.length_b   1.000
_cell.length_c   1.000
_cell.angle_alpha   90.00
_cell.angle_beta   90.00
_cell.angle_gamma   90.00
#
_symmetry.space_group_name_H-M   'P 1'
#
loop_
_entity.id
_entity.type
_entity.pdbx_description
1 polymer ?
#
loop_
_entity_poly.entity_id
_entity_poly.type
_entity_poly.pdbx_seq_one_letter_code
_entity_poly.pdbx_strand_id
1 'polypeptide(L)'
;MLPAAGFMVLGIWLVGSEKHAHFHIHKPITHIHSHVHTDMHHLHEHSEDVHEPHTHDHTHNEITHVHEHFPDTHHRHEHKKQKKAR
;
A
#
# COMPACT_ATOMS: atom_id res chain seq x y z
N MET A 1 38.04 22.70 -3.88
CA MET A 1 37.55 21.57 -4.69
C MET A 1 37.34 20.31 -3.84
N LEU A 2 38.34 19.83 -3.10
CA LEU A 2 38.25 18.64 -2.24
C LEU A 2 37.12 18.65 -1.16
N PRO A 3 36.85 19.76 -0.46
CA PRO A 3 35.80 19.76 0.58
C PRO A 3 34.40 19.52 0.00
N ALA A 4 34.12 20.10 -1.17
CA ALA A 4 32.85 19.93 -1.86
C ALA A 4 32.64 18.47 -2.29
N ALA A 5 33.69 17.82 -2.82
CA ALA A 5 33.63 16.40 -3.16
C ALA A 5 33.31 15.52 -1.94
N GLY A 6 33.91 15.83 -0.78
CA GLY A 6 33.63 15.14 0.48
C GLY A 6 32.16 15.24 0.91
N PHE A 7 31.57 16.44 0.85
CA PHE A 7 30.16 16.64 1.17
C PHE A 7 29.21 15.90 0.22
N MET A 8 29.53 15.86 -1.08
CA MET A 8 28.71 15.13 -2.05
C MET A 8 28.71 13.62 -1.79
N VAL A 9 29.88 13.04 -1.48
CA VAL A 9 29.98 11.62 -1.12
C VAL A 9 29.21 11.32 0.17
N LEU A 10 29.34 12.18 1.18
CA LEU A 10 28.60 12.05 2.44
C LEU A 10 27.08 12.11 2.24
N GLY A 11 26.60 13.02 1.39
CA GLY A 11 25.18 13.13 1.07
C GLY A 11 24.64 11.88 0.37
N ILE A 12 25.36 11.34 -0.61
CA ILE A 12 24.99 10.10 -1.30
C ILE A 12 24.94 8.92 -0.32
N TRP A 13 25.94 8.85 0.56
CA TRP A 13 26.01 7.78 1.56
C TRP A 13 24.85 7.85 2.55
N LEU A 14 24.51 9.04 3.05
CA LEU A 14 23.36 9.23 3.96
C LEU A 14 22.05 8.85 3.28
N VAL A 15 21.78 9.34 2.07
CA VAL A 15 20.56 9.02 1.32
C VAL A 15 20.43 7.52 1.03
N GLY A 16 21.54 6.83 0.74
CA GLY A 16 21.52 5.41 0.43
C GLY A 16 21.54 4.47 1.65
N SER A 17 21.96 4.94 2.82
CA SER A 17 22.06 4.12 4.04
C SER A 17 20.88 4.29 4.99
N GLU A 18 20.10 5.35 4.80
CA GLU A 18 18.93 5.62 5.61
C GLU A 18 17.82 4.61 5.32
N LYS A 19 17.40 3.90 6.37
CA LYS A 19 16.25 2.98 6.34
C LYS A 19 15.08 3.63 7.06
N HIS A 20 14.17 4.22 6.30
CA HIS A 20 12.91 4.72 6.83
C HIS A 20 11.78 3.74 6.56
N ALA A 21 10.97 3.49 7.59
CA ALA A 21 9.80 2.64 7.51
C ALA A 21 8.57 3.48 7.89
N HIS A 22 7.59 3.56 7.01
CA HIS A 22 6.35 4.29 7.28
C HIS A 22 5.20 3.31 7.50
N PHE A 23 4.42 3.55 8.55
CA PHE A 23 3.17 2.84 8.76
C PHE A 23 2.11 3.39 7.81
N HIS A 24 1.59 2.52 6.96
CA HIS A 24 0.44 2.79 6.10
C HIS A 24 -0.77 2.02 6.61
N ILE A 25 -1.88 2.74 6.80
CA ILE A 25 -3.18 2.17 7.16
C ILE A 25 -4.05 2.22 5.91
N HIS A 26 -4.36 1.06 5.34
CA HIS A 26 -5.32 0.92 4.25
C HIS A 26 -6.71 0.75 4.84
N LYS A 27 -7.59 1.72 4.58
CA LYS A 27 -9.00 1.60 4.96
C LYS A 27 -9.65 0.40 4.27
N PRO A 28 -10.72 -0.18 4.84
CA PRO A 28 -11.47 -1.23 4.18
C PRO A 28 -11.86 -0.82 2.76
N ILE A 29 -11.57 -1.69 1.79
CA ILE A 29 -11.86 -1.46 0.37
C ILE A 29 -12.73 -2.59 -0.15
N THR A 30 -13.78 -2.24 -0.89
CA THR A 30 -14.64 -3.20 -1.58
C THR A 30 -14.36 -3.11 -3.08
N HIS A 31 -14.10 -4.25 -3.72
CA HIS A 31 -13.89 -4.34 -5.15
C HIS A 31 -14.51 -5.62 -5.73
N ILE A 32 -14.65 -5.67 -7.05
CA ILE A 32 -15.20 -6.80 -7.79
C ILE A 32 -14.07 -7.50 -8.53
N HIS A 33 -13.81 -8.77 -8.23
CA HIS A 33 -12.86 -9.61 -8.95
C HIS A 33 -13.57 -10.78 -9.64
N SER A 34 -13.03 -11.22 -10.79
CA SER A 34 -13.41 -12.48 -11.42
C SER A 34 -12.77 -13.62 -10.65
N HIS A 35 -13.58 -14.53 -10.14
CA HIS A 35 -13.18 -15.64 -9.30
C HIS A 35 -13.38 -16.98 -10.02
N VAL A 36 -12.41 -17.87 -9.86
CA VAL A 36 -12.42 -19.27 -10.35
C VAL A 36 -12.10 -20.14 -9.14
N HIS A 37 -12.84 -21.23 -8.92
CA HIS A 37 -12.72 -22.04 -7.70
C HIS A 37 -11.52 -23.01 -7.71
N THR A 38 -10.39 -22.60 -8.29
CA THR A 38 -9.16 -23.42 -8.36
C THR A 38 -8.11 -23.08 -7.31
N ASP A 39 -8.28 -21.99 -6.54
CA ASP A 39 -7.42 -21.66 -5.40
C ASP A 39 -8.00 -22.15 -4.06
N MET A 40 -7.16 -22.32 -3.03
CA MET A 40 -7.55 -22.91 -1.73
C MET A 40 -8.36 -21.94 -0.83
N HIS A 41 -9.01 -20.91 -1.36
CA HIS A 41 -9.69 -19.87 -0.56
C HIS A 41 -11.21 -20.05 -0.51
N HIS A 42 -11.69 -21.30 -0.60
CA HIS A 42 -13.12 -21.65 -0.48
C HIS A 42 -13.55 -21.89 0.96
N LEU A 43 -13.78 -20.81 1.71
CA LEU A 43 -14.37 -20.86 3.05
C LEU A 43 -15.79 -20.29 3.09
N HIS A 44 -16.56 -20.44 2.01
CA HIS A 44 -17.98 -20.09 1.98
C HIS A 44 -18.82 -21.07 1.14
N GLU A 45 -20.08 -21.24 1.53
CA GLU A 45 -21.07 -22.09 0.86
C GLU A 45 -21.92 -21.23 -0.09
N HIS A 46 -22.15 -21.71 -1.32
CA HIS A 46 -23.07 -21.07 -2.26
C HIS A 46 -24.47 -21.68 -2.12
N SER A 47 -25.50 -20.83 -2.08
CA SER A 47 -26.90 -21.25 -2.01
C SER A 47 -27.52 -21.56 -3.39
N GLU A 48 -26.82 -21.27 -4.49
CA GLU A 48 -27.31 -21.40 -5.87
C GLU A 48 -26.23 -22.00 -6.78
N ASP A 49 -26.64 -22.55 -7.92
CA ASP A 49 -25.79 -23.24 -8.90
C ASP A 49 -24.93 -22.23 -9.69
N VAL A 50 -23.83 -21.77 -9.08
CA VAL A 50 -22.94 -20.75 -9.66
C VAL A 50 -22.07 -21.36 -10.75
N HIS A 51 -22.12 -20.79 -11.96
CA HIS A 51 -21.23 -21.15 -13.07
C HIS A 51 -19.93 -20.32 -13.02
N GLU A 52 -18.78 -20.97 -13.15
CA GLU A 52 -17.47 -20.32 -13.15
C GLU A 52 -17.05 -19.80 -14.54
N PRO A 53 -16.35 -18.67 -14.65
CA PRO A 53 -15.98 -17.74 -13.57
C PRO A 53 -17.15 -16.84 -13.17
N HIS A 54 -17.21 -16.46 -11.90
CA HIS A 54 -18.20 -15.52 -11.37
C HIS A 54 -17.53 -14.32 -10.71
N THR A 55 -18.29 -13.23 -10.53
CA THR A 55 -17.84 -12.00 -9.89
C THR A 55 -18.71 -11.70 -8.67
N HIS A 56 -18.10 -11.32 -7.56
CA HIS A 56 -18.81 -10.83 -6.38
C HIS A 56 -18.07 -9.62 -5.80
N ASP A 57 -18.81 -8.77 -5.06
CA ASP A 57 -18.19 -7.74 -4.23
C ASP A 57 -17.41 -8.41 -3.12
N HIS A 58 -16.10 -8.14 -3.06
CA HIS A 58 -15.20 -8.62 -2.02
C HIS A 58 -14.66 -7.42 -1.24
N THR A 59 -14.81 -7.46 0.09
CA THR A 59 -14.33 -6.42 0.99
C THR A 59 -13.08 -6.88 1.73
N HIS A 60 -11.96 -6.17 1.54
CA HIS A 60 -10.78 -6.30 2.38
C HIS A 60 -10.97 -5.51 3.67
N ASN A 61 -10.59 -6.11 4.78
CA ASN A 61 -10.55 -5.43 6.08
C ASN A 61 -9.45 -4.36 6.12
N GLU A 62 -9.48 -3.51 7.15
CA GLU A 62 -8.40 -2.55 7.39
C GLU A 62 -7.07 -3.30 7.58
N ILE A 63 -6.04 -2.93 6.82
CA ILE A 63 -4.72 -3.54 6.90
C ILE A 63 -3.70 -2.46 7.21
N THR A 64 -2.90 -2.70 8.24
CA THR A 64 -1.72 -1.88 8.56
C THR A 64 -0.47 -2.63 8.13
N HIS A 65 0.36 -2.01 7.30
CA HIS A 65 1.67 -2.56 6.95
C HIS A 65 2.73 -1.47 6.86
N VAL A 66 3.99 -1.90 6.83
CA VAL A 66 5.16 -1.04 6.72
C VAL A 66 5.88 -1.35 5.42
N HIS A 67 6.21 -0.30 4.68
CA HIS A 67 7.11 -0.39 3.54
C HIS A 67 8.44 0.26 3.87
N GLU A 68 9.53 -0.34 3.40
CA GLU A 68 10.83 0.32 3.34
C GLU A 68 10.71 1.46 2.33
N HIS A 69 11.06 2.68 2.75
CA HIS A 69 10.91 3.87 1.92
C HIS A 69 11.91 3.82 0.77
N PHE A 70 11.39 3.75 -0.46
CA PHE A 70 12.14 4.12 -1.65
C PHE A 70 11.73 5.55 -2.02
N PRO A 71 12.63 6.41 -2.54
CA PRO A 71 12.25 7.73 -3.02
C PRO A 71 11.30 7.57 -4.22
N ASP A 72 10.01 7.50 -3.93
CA ASP A 72 8.94 7.37 -4.91
C ASP A 72 8.38 8.76 -5.22
N THR A 73 8.64 9.23 -6.43
CA THR A 73 8.11 10.49 -6.95
C THR A 73 6.58 10.49 -7.11
N HIS A 74 5.92 9.33 -6.99
CA HIS A 74 4.48 9.17 -7.19
C HIS A 74 3.67 9.03 -5.89
N HIS A 75 4.32 9.02 -4.72
CA HIS A 75 3.60 8.88 -3.44
C HIS A 75 2.93 10.20 -3.02
N ARG A 76 1.63 10.38 -3.32
CA ARG A 76 0.82 11.50 -2.80
C ARG A 76 0.18 11.13 -1.47
N HIS A 77 0.59 11.77 -0.39
CA HIS A 77 -0.10 11.68 0.90
C HIS A 77 -1.33 12.60 0.94
N GLU A 78 -2.47 12.12 1.44
CA GLU A 78 -3.59 12.98 1.83
C GLU A 78 -3.26 13.71 3.14
N HIS A 79 -2.98 15.01 3.06
CA HIS A 79 -2.92 15.86 4.25
C HIS A 79 -4.34 16.19 4.73
N LYS A 80 -4.69 15.69 5.93
CA LYS A 80 -5.95 16.00 6.61
C LYS A 80 -6.01 17.52 6.90
N LYS A 81 -6.83 18.27 6.15
CA LYS A 81 -7.10 19.69 6.44
C LYS A 81 -7.79 19.80 7.80
N GLN A 82 -7.10 20.33 8.81
CA GLN A 82 -7.75 20.72 10.07
C GLN A 82 -8.78 21.82 9.77
N LYS A 83 -10.06 21.52 9.99
CA LYS A 83 -11.11 22.54 10.01
C LYS A 83 -10.86 23.43 11.23
N LYS A 84 -10.48 24.70 11.03
CA LYS A 84 -10.54 25.71 12.09
C LYS A 84 -12.01 25.90 12.48
N ALA A 85 -12.34 25.58 13.73
CA ALA A 85 -13.62 25.98 14.32
C ALA A 85 -13.65 27.53 14.39
N ARG A 86 -14.79 28.10 14.04
CA ARG A 86 -15.07 29.54 14.00
C ARG A 86 -15.82 29.93 15.26
#